data_AF-A0A969G2B6-F1
#
_entry.id   AF-A0A969G2B6-F1
#
_cell.length_a   1.000
_cell.length_b   1.000
_cell.length_c   1.000
_cell.angle_alpha   90.00
_cell.angle_beta   90.00
_cell.angle_gamma   90.00
#
_symmetry.space_group_name_H-M   'P 1'
#
loop_
_entity.id
_entity.type
_entity.pdbx_description
1 polymer ?
#
loop_
_entity_poly.entity_id
_entity_poly.type
_entity_poly.pdbx_seq_one_letter_code
_entity_poly.pdbx_strand_id
1 'polypeptide(L)'
;MNRQYLSWPSALVLLGFGSSLAPAIAATPSLEVPAPTHDAHLISQINLPKQDVGSPNSTVGGGKRGGCLTREMSALFRPVLPIDESGTAIANTTSSTPSLWWYVPANSAVKAELSVFTQDNTNDSLVHYQMIDDIGSEAGLLQITLPNNAIKADNSYWWDLTLACDEIDRSGDVYLFGSITRQNPENVSIRRNPAVIDTLITTLLGSDSYLTLDVSEAQELANALQMSTDDRTVTMVESRLRDHFIAVQSDYAQLSQSMQNQNISNAELKNLKQQRSGMMLELAQLSAFFDMWGDTANFLAMGRDEHPEEWQSLLDNLFPQDDPFTEAEEDEIIRVLRMSPSL
;
A
#
# COMPACT_ATOMS: atom_id res chain seq x y z
N MET A 1 7.79 -34.98 -93.08
CA MET A 1 8.97 -35.87 -93.08
C MET A 1 9.18 -36.36 -91.64
N ASN A 2 9.44 -37.66 -91.43
CA ASN A 2 9.87 -38.34 -90.18
C ASN A 2 8.97 -38.16 -88.91
N ARG A 3 8.68 -39.15 -88.04
CA ARG A 3 9.52 -40.13 -87.27
C ARG A 3 10.46 -39.42 -86.27
N GLN A 4 10.59 -39.75 -84.98
CA GLN A 4 10.05 -40.79 -84.04
C GLN A 4 10.18 -40.20 -82.60
N TYR A 5 9.65 -40.69 -81.47
CA TYR A 5 8.88 -41.90 -81.03
C TYR A 5 7.96 -41.44 -79.82
N LEU A 6 7.53 -42.14 -78.73
CA LEU A 6 7.72 -43.49 -78.14
C LEU A 6 6.44 -43.98 -77.35
N SER A 7 6.56 -44.21 -76.03
CA SER A 7 5.69 -44.84 -75.01
C SER A 7 4.89 -43.82 -74.15
N TRP A 8 3.63 -44.00 -73.69
CA TRP A 8 2.89 -45.10 -72.99
C TRP A 8 2.93 -45.02 -71.44
N PRO A 9 1.85 -45.41 -70.70
CA PRO A 9 0.41 -45.28 -71.04
C PRO A 9 -0.56 -44.99 -69.84
N SER A 10 -1.86 -44.84 -70.17
CA SER A 10 -3.05 -45.15 -69.34
C SER A 10 -3.51 -44.19 -68.20
N ALA A 11 -4.82 -44.08 -67.87
CA ALA A 11 -6.07 -44.34 -68.64
C ALA A 11 -7.32 -43.84 -67.87
N LEU A 12 -8.33 -43.31 -68.59
CA LEU A 12 -9.73 -43.08 -68.14
C LEU A 12 -9.88 -42.05 -66.97
N VAL A 13 -11.04 -41.46 -66.62
CA VAL A 13 -12.46 -41.68 -66.97
C VAL A 13 -13.14 -40.34 -67.40
N LEU A 14 -13.71 -40.36 -68.61
CA LEU A 14 -15.02 -39.86 -69.06
C LEU A 14 -15.90 -38.93 -68.19
N LEU A 15 -16.43 -37.89 -68.87
CA LEU A 15 -17.78 -37.27 -68.74
C LEU A 15 -18.09 -36.46 -67.45
N GLY A 16 -18.92 -35.41 -67.49
CA GLY A 16 -19.65 -34.86 -68.64
C GLY A 16 -20.36 -33.52 -68.33
N PHE A 17 -21.13 -33.00 -69.30
CA PHE A 17 -21.86 -31.74 -69.18
C PHE A 17 -22.99 -31.82 -68.13
N GLY A 18 -23.15 -30.75 -67.34
CA GLY A 18 -24.29 -30.58 -66.45
C GLY A 18 -24.42 -29.12 -65.99
N SER A 19 -25.51 -28.45 -66.40
CA SER A 19 -25.81 -27.08 -65.95
C SER A 19 -26.31 -27.09 -64.51
N SER A 20 -25.72 -26.28 -63.63
CA SER A 20 -26.25 -25.99 -62.30
C SER A 20 -26.81 -24.57 -62.23
N LEU A 21 -27.99 -24.44 -61.63
CA LEU A 21 -28.58 -23.16 -61.26
C LEU A 21 -27.76 -22.54 -60.13
N ALA A 22 -27.57 -21.22 -60.13
CA ALA A 22 -26.92 -20.54 -59.03
C ALA A 22 -27.77 -20.70 -57.75
N PRO A 23 -27.24 -21.28 -56.66
CA PRO A 23 -27.95 -21.32 -55.40
C PRO A 23 -28.00 -19.90 -54.83
N ALA A 24 -29.20 -19.43 -54.48
CA ALA A 24 -29.33 -18.28 -53.62
C ALA A 24 -28.78 -18.67 -52.24
N ILE A 25 -27.59 -18.18 -51.89
CA ILE A 25 -27.02 -18.36 -50.56
C ILE A 25 -27.87 -17.54 -49.60
N ALA A 26 -28.86 -18.18 -48.97
CA ALA A 26 -29.54 -17.63 -47.82
C ALA A 26 -28.46 -17.43 -46.73
N ALA A 27 -28.19 -16.16 -46.41
CA ALA A 27 -27.29 -15.83 -45.32
C ALA A 27 -27.91 -16.34 -44.01
N THR A 28 -27.41 -17.47 -43.50
CA THR A 28 -27.70 -17.90 -42.14
C THR A 28 -27.24 -16.78 -41.20
N PRO A 29 -28.13 -16.21 -40.37
CA PRO A 29 -27.68 -15.27 -39.35
C PRO A 29 -26.70 -16.02 -38.45
N SER A 30 -25.44 -15.57 -38.43
CA SER A 30 -24.49 -16.09 -37.46
C SER A 30 -25.01 -15.74 -36.09
N LEU A 31 -25.36 -16.76 -35.30
CA LEU A 31 -25.54 -16.57 -33.86
C LEU A 31 -24.16 -16.29 -33.30
N GLU A 32 -23.80 -15.00 -33.26
CA GLU A 32 -22.72 -14.50 -32.43
C GLU A 32 -23.08 -14.82 -30.98
N VAL A 33 -22.66 -16.02 -30.53
CA VAL A 33 -22.53 -16.33 -29.12
C VAL A 33 -21.64 -15.23 -28.54
N PRO A 34 -22.14 -14.41 -27.60
CA PRO A 34 -21.31 -13.38 -27.00
C PRO A 34 -20.06 -14.04 -26.43
N ALA A 35 -18.88 -13.54 -26.80
CA ALA A 35 -17.66 -13.97 -26.15
C ALA A 35 -17.84 -13.74 -24.63
N PRO A 36 -17.41 -14.67 -23.76
CA PRO A 36 -17.49 -14.45 -22.33
C PRO A 36 -16.71 -13.18 -22.00
N THR A 37 -17.41 -12.18 -21.47
CA THR A 37 -16.82 -10.91 -21.06
C THR A 37 -15.97 -11.14 -19.82
N HIS A 38 -14.71 -11.49 -20.05
CA HIS A 38 -13.63 -11.39 -19.07
C HIS A 38 -13.36 -9.91 -18.77
N ASP A 39 -14.31 -9.26 -18.10
CA ASP A 39 -14.16 -7.96 -17.43
C ASP A 39 -15.06 -7.97 -16.18
N ALA A 40 -14.80 -8.98 -15.34
CA ALA A 40 -15.13 -8.98 -13.93
C ALA A 40 -13.85 -9.38 -13.17
N HIS A 41 -12.78 -8.59 -13.36
CA HIS A 41 -11.80 -8.44 -12.30
C HIS A 41 -12.55 -7.79 -11.13
N LEU A 42 -13.02 -8.64 -10.22
CA LEU A 42 -13.09 -8.25 -8.82
C LEU A 42 -11.66 -7.84 -8.47
N ILE A 43 -11.46 -6.55 -8.30
CA ILE A 43 -10.21 -6.02 -7.77
C ILE A 43 -10.24 -6.44 -6.31
N SER A 44 -9.54 -7.53 -6.00
CA SER A 44 -9.14 -7.88 -4.64
C SER A 44 -8.53 -6.62 -4.04
N GLN A 45 -9.13 -6.11 -2.97
CA GLN A 45 -8.61 -4.99 -2.22
C GLN A 45 -8.19 -5.49 -0.84
N ILE A 46 -6.97 -5.16 -0.44
CA ILE A 46 -6.36 -5.53 0.83
C ILE A 46 -7.27 -5.09 1.95
N ASN A 47 -7.89 -6.08 2.60
CA ASN A 47 -8.85 -5.84 3.66
C ASN A 47 -8.10 -5.35 4.91
N LEU A 48 -8.09 -4.04 5.12
CA LEU A 48 -7.44 -3.36 6.24
C LEU A 48 -8.49 -3.00 7.31
N PRO A 49 -8.21 -3.18 8.61
CA PRO A 49 -9.10 -2.72 9.68
C PRO A 49 -9.27 -1.20 9.60
N LYS A 50 -10.53 -0.75 9.52
CA LYS A 50 -10.88 0.68 9.51
C LYS A 50 -10.31 1.38 10.74
N GLN A 51 -9.78 2.58 10.53
CA GLN A 51 -9.29 3.45 11.60
C GLN A 51 -10.35 4.44 12.05
N ASP A 52 -10.32 4.76 13.35
CA ASP A 52 -11.12 5.83 13.94
C ASP A 52 -10.40 7.15 13.68
N VAL A 53 -10.46 7.63 12.42
CA VAL A 53 -9.63 8.74 11.95
C VAL A 53 -10.14 10.08 12.50
N GLY A 54 -9.28 10.81 13.20
CA GLY A 54 -9.43 12.24 13.45
C GLY A 54 -8.65 13.06 12.42
N SER A 55 -9.01 14.34 12.26
CA SER A 55 -8.37 15.19 11.25
C SER A 55 -7.04 15.80 11.76
N PRO A 56 -6.01 15.99 10.91
CA PRO A 56 -4.66 16.34 11.35
C PRO A 56 -4.56 17.72 12.02
N ASN A 57 -4.00 17.76 13.23
CA ASN A 57 -3.65 19.02 13.88
C ASN A 57 -2.37 19.60 13.22
N SER A 58 -2.55 20.61 12.37
CA SER A 58 -1.46 21.43 11.83
C SER A 58 -1.50 22.84 12.42
N THR A 59 -0.36 23.52 12.48
CA THR A 59 -0.27 24.89 13.01
C THR A 59 -0.73 25.99 12.04
N VAL A 60 -1.47 25.62 10.98
CA VAL A 60 -2.06 26.55 10.00
C VAL A 60 -3.34 27.20 10.54
N GLY A 61 -3.22 27.79 11.74
CA GLY A 61 -4.26 28.65 12.30
C GLY A 61 -4.52 29.83 11.36
N GLY A 62 -5.80 30.10 11.07
CA GLY A 62 -6.27 30.99 9.99
C GLY A 62 -5.98 32.49 10.12
N GLY A 63 -4.87 32.88 10.74
CA GLY A 63 -4.39 34.26 10.91
C GLY A 63 -2.98 34.54 10.37
N LYS A 64 -2.16 33.54 10.01
CA LYS A 64 -0.85 33.79 9.39
C LYS A 64 -1.02 34.42 8.00
N ARG A 65 -0.16 35.39 7.67
CA ARG A 65 0.01 35.96 6.32
C ARG A 65 1.47 35.78 5.92
N GLY A 66 1.72 35.05 4.84
CA GLY A 66 3.05 34.55 4.51
C GLY A 66 3.26 33.12 5.02
N GLY A 67 4.14 32.41 4.33
CA GLY A 67 4.33 30.96 4.41
C GLY A 67 4.63 30.41 3.01
N CYS A 68 5.15 29.19 2.95
CA CYS A 68 5.62 28.51 1.74
C CYS A 68 4.57 27.58 1.10
N LEU A 69 3.34 27.58 1.64
CA LEU A 69 2.15 26.93 1.10
C LEU A 69 1.01 27.96 0.97
N THR A 70 0.12 27.77 -0.01
CA THR A 70 -1.18 28.48 -0.01
C THR A 70 -2.11 27.86 1.02
N ARG A 71 -3.22 28.54 1.34
CA ARG A 71 -4.21 28.00 2.29
C ARG A 71 -4.81 26.68 1.80
N GLU A 72 -5.05 26.54 0.49
CA GLU A 72 -5.54 25.30 -0.11
C GLU A 72 -4.48 24.20 0.00
N MET A 73 -3.23 24.49 -0.38
CA MET A 73 -2.13 23.51 -0.31
C MET A 73 -1.83 23.07 1.13
N SER A 74 -2.00 23.96 2.12
CA SER A 74 -1.86 23.62 3.54
C SER A 74 -2.82 22.53 4.02
N ALA A 75 -4.00 22.37 3.41
CA ALA A 75 -4.92 21.29 3.76
C ALA A 75 -4.44 19.92 3.24
N LEU A 76 -3.59 19.93 2.20
CA LEU A 76 -3.08 18.72 1.55
C LEU A 76 -1.80 18.19 2.21
N PHE A 77 -0.94 19.04 2.79
CA PHE A 77 0.30 18.61 3.47
C PHE A 77 -0.06 17.71 4.67
N ARG A 78 0.12 16.39 4.51
CA ARG A 78 -0.32 15.37 5.48
C ARG A 78 0.67 14.18 5.53
N PRO A 79 0.78 13.47 6.67
CA PRO A 79 1.45 12.19 6.73
C PRO A 79 0.57 11.09 6.12
N VAL A 80 1.17 10.06 5.53
CA VAL A 80 0.47 8.83 5.12
C VAL A 80 0.41 7.88 6.31
N LEU A 81 -0.31 8.29 7.35
CA LEU A 81 -0.49 7.60 8.62
C LEU A 81 -1.92 7.87 9.13
N PRO A 82 -2.52 6.98 9.94
CA PRO A 82 -3.75 7.30 10.64
C PRO A 82 -3.48 8.38 11.69
N ILE A 83 -4.53 9.10 12.01
CA ILE A 83 -4.52 10.25 12.91
C ILE A 83 -5.60 10.01 13.97
N ASP A 84 -5.27 10.20 15.24
CA ASP A 84 -6.19 9.94 16.35
C ASP A 84 -7.18 11.09 16.61
N GLU A 85 -8.12 10.90 17.55
CA GLU A 85 -9.09 11.92 17.99
C GLU A 85 -8.44 13.21 18.52
N SER A 86 -7.14 13.21 18.85
CA SER A 86 -6.37 14.39 19.26
C SER A 86 -5.71 15.12 18.08
N GLY A 87 -5.89 14.63 16.85
CA GLY A 87 -5.24 15.14 15.64
C GLY A 87 -3.77 14.74 15.53
N THR A 88 -3.32 13.73 16.29
CA THR A 88 -1.93 13.24 16.31
C THR A 88 -1.77 12.09 15.32
N ALA A 89 -0.82 12.18 14.39
CA ALA A 89 -0.49 11.07 13.49
C ALA A 89 0.26 9.94 14.23
N ILE A 90 -0.12 8.67 13.99
CA ILE A 90 0.37 7.51 14.75
C ILE A 90 1.22 6.58 13.87
N ALA A 91 2.53 6.52 14.16
CA ALA A 91 3.47 5.60 13.50
C ALA A 91 3.93 4.46 14.44
N ASN A 92 3.08 3.46 14.65
CA ASN A 92 3.53 2.21 15.26
C ASN A 92 4.34 1.39 14.24
N THR A 93 5.53 0.92 14.63
CA THR A 93 6.47 0.21 13.75
C THR A 93 7.23 -0.88 14.51
N THR A 94 7.58 -1.99 13.85
CA THR A 94 8.51 -3.01 14.38
C THR A 94 9.94 -2.78 13.91
N SER A 95 10.09 -2.12 12.75
CA SER A 95 11.35 -1.88 12.05
C SER A 95 12.38 -1.16 12.93
N SER A 96 13.64 -1.59 12.83
CA SER A 96 14.78 -0.89 13.42
C SER A 96 15.25 0.31 12.57
N THR A 97 14.78 0.39 11.33
CA THR A 97 14.98 1.50 10.38
C THR A 97 13.64 1.85 9.73
N PRO A 98 12.68 2.40 10.50
CA PRO A 98 11.36 2.72 9.98
C PRO A 98 11.46 3.80 8.90
N SER A 99 10.63 3.69 7.88
CA SER A 99 10.45 4.75 6.89
C SER A 99 9.05 5.32 7.03
N LEU A 100 8.97 6.62 7.22
CA LEU A 100 7.71 7.35 7.22
C LEU A 100 7.53 8.07 5.88
N TRP A 101 6.27 8.31 5.54
CA TRP A 101 5.84 8.86 4.27
C TRP A 101 4.92 10.05 4.51
N TRP A 102 5.16 11.15 3.79
CA TRP A 102 4.30 12.33 3.78
C TRP A 102 4.05 12.72 2.33
N TYR A 103 2.89 13.34 2.08
CA TYR A 103 2.68 14.04 0.84
C TYR A 103 2.99 15.52 1.02
N VAL A 104 3.91 16.02 0.21
CA VAL A 104 4.33 17.42 0.16
C VAL A 104 3.69 18.03 -1.09
N PRO A 105 2.74 18.97 -0.95
CA PRO A 105 2.15 19.66 -2.09
C PRO A 105 3.15 20.63 -2.75
N ALA A 106 2.76 21.14 -3.92
CA ALA A 106 3.52 22.17 -4.62
C ALA A 106 3.73 23.40 -3.69
N ASN A 107 4.98 23.80 -3.52
CA ASN A 107 5.42 24.64 -2.42
C ASN A 107 6.59 25.57 -2.82
N SER A 108 6.95 26.48 -1.92
CA SER A 108 8.15 27.32 -2.02
C SER A 108 9.00 27.31 -0.75
N ALA A 109 9.11 26.16 -0.07
CA ALA A 109 10.01 26.02 1.07
C ALA A 109 11.46 25.93 0.60
N VAL A 110 12.39 26.34 1.45
CA VAL A 110 13.84 26.26 1.17
C VAL A 110 14.43 24.91 1.56
N LYS A 111 13.73 24.12 2.38
CA LYS A 111 14.06 22.76 2.81
C LYS A 111 12.95 22.17 3.70
N ALA A 112 13.02 20.87 3.96
CA ALA A 112 12.31 20.25 5.09
C ALA A 112 13.29 19.84 6.20
N GLU A 113 12.79 19.80 7.43
CA GLU A 113 13.52 19.41 8.63
C GLU A 113 12.65 18.42 9.44
N LEU A 114 13.13 17.18 9.61
CA LEU A 114 12.52 16.16 10.47
C LEU A 114 13.25 16.14 11.81
N SER A 115 12.53 16.38 12.91
CA SER A 115 13.04 16.23 14.27
C SER A 115 12.33 15.09 14.99
N VAL A 116 13.06 14.35 15.84
CA VAL A 116 12.50 13.28 16.68
C VAL A 116 12.99 13.44 18.11
N PHE A 117 12.07 13.39 19.08
CA PHE A 117 12.30 13.67 20.50
C PHE A 117 11.86 12.49 21.38
N THR A 118 12.48 12.31 22.55
CA THR A 118 11.92 11.42 23.59
C THR A 118 10.54 11.89 24.00
N GLN A 119 9.60 10.96 24.13
CA GLN A 119 8.34 11.20 24.84
C GLN A 119 8.54 10.80 26.31
N ASP A 120 9.17 11.66 27.10
CA ASP A 120 9.39 11.43 28.53
C ASP A 120 8.84 12.54 29.41
N ASN A 121 8.37 12.16 30.61
CA ASN A 121 7.62 13.03 31.51
C ASN A 121 8.48 14.14 32.16
N THR A 122 9.72 14.34 31.73
CA THR A 122 10.70 15.18 32.43
C THR A 122 11.43 16.20 31.56
N ASN A 123 11.86 15.85 30.34
CA ASN A 123 12.37 16.82 29.37
C ASN A 123 12.51 16.22 27.95
N ASP A 124 11.61 16.60 27.02
CA ASP A 124 11.68 16.20 25.60
C ASP A 124 13.09 16.42 25.03
N SER A 125 13.74 15.35 24.61
CA SER A 125 15.16 15.35 24.22
C SER A 125 15.34 14.89 22.79
N LEU A 126 15.93 15.74 21.95
CA LEU A 126 16.19 15.45 20.53
C LEU A 126 17.08 14.21 20.37
N VAL A 127 16.55 13.13 19.80
CA VAL A 127 17.27 11.87 19.53
C VAL A 127 17.69 11.72 18.07
N HIS A 128 16.97 12.37 17.15
CA HIS A 128 17.31 12.40 15.74
C HIS A 128 16.91 13.72 15.09
N TYR A 129 17.68 14.15 14.10
CA TYR A 129 17.41 15.32 13.27
C TYR A 129 17.94 15.06 11.86
N GLN A 130 17.13 15.36 10.85
CA GLN A 130 17.49 15.25 9.44
C GLN A 130 16.99 16.46 8.65
N MET A 131 17.84 16.99 7.79
CA MET A 131 17.53 18.07 6.86
C MET A 131 17.42 17.51 5.44
N ILE A 132 16.49 18.03 4.65
CA ILE A 132 16.28 17.71 3.24
C ILE A 132 16.36 19.03 2.46
N ASP A 133 17.51 19.30 1.86
CA ASP A 133 17.84 20.58 1.19
C ASP A 133 17.14 20.78 -0.16
N ASP A 134 16.71 19.69 -0.81
CA ASP A 134 15.87 19.72 -2.02
C ASP A 134 14.65 18.84 -1.78
N ILE A 135 13.50 19.48 -1.60
CA ILE A 135 12.19 18.85 -1.39
C ILE A 135 11.30 18.94 -2.63
N GLY A 136 11.81 19.50 -3.73
CA GLY A 136 11.00 19.89 -4.88
C GLY A 136 10.06 21.07 -4.60
N SER A 137 9.75 21.83 -5.66
CA SER A 137 8.65 22.81 -5.67
C SER A 137 7.35 22.24 -6.26
N GLU A 138 7.43 21.07 -6.88
CA GLU A 138 6.30 20.29 -7.39
C GLU A 138 5.68 19.43 -6.27
N ALA A 139 4.47 18.93 -6.51
CA ALA A 139 3.79 18.01 -5.60
C ALA A 139 4.35 16.59 -5.67
N GLY A 140 4.52 15.91 -4.53
CA GLY A 140 4.96 14.52 -4.50
C GLY A 140 5.01 13.87 -3.11
N LEU A 141 5.41 12.60 -3.07
CA LEU A 141 5.59 11.80 -1.86
C LEU A 141 7.04 11.90 -1.36
N LEU A 142 7.22 12.40 -0.15
CA LEU A 142 8.48 12.43 0.58
C LEU A 142 8.60 11.21 1.49
N GLN A 143 9.62 10.39 1.27
CA GLN A 143 10.01 9.30 2.17
C GLN A 143 11.17 9.76 3.08
N ILE A 144 11.09 9.49 4.38
CA ILE A 144 12.25 9.65 5.28
C ILE A 144 12.46 8.36 6.09
N THR A 145 13.63 7.75 5.92
CA THR A 145 14.05 6.55 6.65
C THR A 145 14.90 6.92 7.86
N LEU A 146 14.42 6.63 9.08
CA LEU A 146 15.22 6.82 10.28
C LEU A 146 16.38 5.81 10.31
N PRO A 147 17.61 6.24 10.66
CA PRO A 147 18.76 5.36 10.73
C PRO A 147 18.66 4.39 11.91
N ASN A 148 19.35 3.25 11.79
CA ASN A 148 19.29 2.19 12.81
C ASN A 148 19.72 2.72 14.18
N ASN A 149 18.93 2.40 15.22
CA ASN A 149 19.05 2.87 16.60
C ASN A 149 18.65 4.35 16.86
N ALA A 150 18.08 5.08 15.88
CA ALA A 150 17.49 6.40 16.15
C ALA A 150 16.36 6.31 17.21
N ILE A 151 15.56 5.25 17.14
CA ILE A 151 14.55 4.89 18.14
C ILE A 151 14.80 3.49 18.70
N LYS A 152 14.44 3.28 19.97
CA LYS A 152 14.61 2.02 20.69
C LYS A 152 13.30 1.23 20.70
N ALA A 153 13.39 -0.10 20.78
CA ALA A 153 12.21 -0.95 20.94
C ALA A 153 11.53 -0.71 22.31
N ASP A 154 10.22 -0.92 22.32
CA ASP A 154 9.27 -0.71 23.42
C ASP A 154 9.28 0.73 24.01
N ASN A 155 9.68 1.71 23.20
CA ASN A 155 9.68 3.15 23.51
C ASN A 155 8.86 3.96 22.49
N SER A 156 8.20 5.02 22.97
CA SER A 156 7.51 6.04 22.17
C SER A 156 8.32 7.34 22.07
N TYR A 157 8.11 8.07 20.98
CA TYR A 157 8.82 9.28 20.60
C TYR A 157 7.86 10.26 19.91
N TRP A 158 8.08 11.55 20.06
CA TRP A 158 7.43 12.58 19.24
C TRP A 158 8.28 12.85 17.99
N TRP A 159 7.64 13.18 16.87
CA TRP A 159 8.30 13.73 15.69
C TRP A 159 7.57 14.97 15.18
N ASP A 160 8.31 15.90 14.58
CA ASP A 160 7.77 16.95 13.72
C ASP A 160 8.47 16.95 12.36
N LEU A 161 7.69 17.18 11.30
CA LEU A 161 8.21 17.49 9.97
C LEU A 161 7.86 18.94 9.65
N THR A 162 8.87 19.79 9.66
CA THR A 162 8.76 21.23 9.40
C THR A 162 9.22 21.56 7.98
N LEU A 163 8.38 22.26 7.21
CA LEU A 163 8.76 22.95 5.98
C LEU A 163 9.29 24.34 6.34
N ALA A 164 10.59 24.57 6.15
CA ALA A 164 11.23 25.84 6.41
C ALA A 164 10.92 26.82 5.27
N CYS A 165 10.23 27.92 5.55
CA CYS A 165 9.78 28.82 4.49
C CYS A 165 10.77 29.95 4.15
N ASP A 166 11.61 30.34 5.12
CA ASP A 166 12.69 31.33 4.97
C ASP A 166 13.80 30.95 5.97
N GLU A 167 15.08 30.96 5.57
CA GLU A 167 16.17 30.53 6.48
C GLU A 167 16.41 31.46 7.68
N ILE A 168 15.95 32.71 7.59
CA ILE A 168 16.20 33.78 8.56
C ILE A 168 14.93 34.05 9.39
N ASP A 169 13.75 34.10 8.76
CA ASP A 169 12.45 34.31 9.41
C ASP A 169 11.57 33.05 9.38
N ARG A 170 11.91 32.11 10.28
CA ARG A 170 11.17 30.87 10.54
C ARG A 170 9.73 31.09 11.07
N SER A 171 9.24 32.32 11.23
CA SER A 171 7.86 32.56 11.67
C SER A 171 6.81 32.16 10.63
N GLY A 172 7.19 32.10 9.36
CA GLY A 172 6.36 31.64 8.24
C GLY A 172 6.17 30.13 8.15
N ASP A 173 6.96 29.33 8.88
CA ASP A 173 7.00 27.87 8.78
C ASP A 173 5.64 27.18 8.96
N VAL A 174 5.51 26.03 8.29
CA VAL A 174 4.39 25.08 8.40
C VAL A 174 4.94 23.73 8.81
N TYR A 175 4.32 23.08 9.80
CA TYR A 175 4.76 21.77 10.26
C TYR A 175 3.60 20.83 10.59
N LEU A 176 3.89 19.54 10.48
CA LEU A 176 3.10 18.41 10.96
C LEU A 176 3.81 17.76 12.14
N PHE A 177 3.07 17.11 13.02
CA PHE A 177 3.64 16.32 14.11
C PHE A 177 2.90 14.99 14.28
N GLY A 178 3.54 14.07 14.98
CA GLY A 178 2.96 12.79 15.33
C GLY A 178 3.79 12.04 16.37
N SER A 179 3.32 10.85 16.74
CA SER A 179 4.09 9.91 17.54
C SER A 179 4.69 8.82 16.67
N ILE A 180 5.82 8.26 17.09
CA ILE A 180 6.40 7.03 16.56
C ILE A 180 6.77 6.10 17.72
N THR A 181 6.19 4.90 17.73
CA THR A 181 6.45 3.88 18.76
C THR A 181 7.03 2.66 18.08
N ARG A 182 8.26 2.30 18.45
CA ARG A 182 8.86 1.05 17.97
C ARG A 182 8.49 -0.09 18.90
N GLN A 183 7.56 -0.95 18.52
CA GLN A 183 7.21 -2.13 19.30
C GLN A 183 8.16 -3.30 18.99
N ASN A 184 8.40 -4.17 19.97
CA ASN A 184 8.98 -5.48 19.74
C ASN A 184 7.94 -6.39 19.03
N PRO A 185 8.28 -7.11 17.93
CA PRO A 185 7.38 -8.08 17.29
C PRO A 185 6.74 -9.12 18.24
N GLU A 186 7.44 -9.51 19.32
CA GLU A 186 6.91 -10.42 20.34
C GLU A 186 5.77 -9.79 21.17
N ASN A 187 5.68 -8.45 21.20
CA ASN A 187 4.78 -7.68 22.08
C ASN A 187 3.55 -7.08 21.37
N VAL A 188 3.46 -7.14 20.03
CA VAL A 188 2.33 -6.55 19.27
C VAL A 188 0.99 -7.17 19.67
N SER A 189 -0.13 -6.47 19.47
CA SER A 189 -1.46 -6.98 19.87
C SER A 189 -2.56 -6.51 18.93
N ILE A 190 -3.65 -7.29 18.84
CA ILE A 190 -4.79 -6.96 17.97
C ILE A 190 -5.76 -6.07 18.74
N ARG A 191 -6.17 -4.95 18.13
CA ARG A 191 -7.17 -4.04 18.71
C ARG A 191 -8.50 -4.76 18.89
N ARG A 192 -8.93 -4.94 20.14
CA ARG A 192 -10.11 -5.72 20.54
C ARG A 192 -11.45 -4.99 20.33
N ASN A 193 -11.52 -4.19 19.27
CA ASN A 193 -12.75 -3.55 18.78
C ASN A 193 -13.51 -4.56 17.90
N PRO A 194 -14.83 -4.79 18.11
CA PRO A 194 -15.63 -5.69 17.28
C PRO A 194 -15.45 -5.49 15.78
N ALA A 195 -15.37 -4.26 15.27
CA ALA A 195 -15.18 -4.00 13.85
C ALA A 195 -13.83 -4.51 13.31
N VAL A 196 -12.76 -4.46 14.12
CA VAL A 196 -11.44 -5.03 13.77
C VAL A 196 -11.51 -6.56 13.76
N ILE A 197 -12.21 -7.17 14.72
CA ILE A 197 -12.42 -8.62 14.79
C ILE A 197 -13.28 -9.13 13.62
N ASP A 198 -14.36 -8.43 13.25
CA ASP A 198 -15.20 -8.76 12.08
C ASP A 198 -14.40 -8.63 10.76
N THR A 199 -13.55 -7.61 10.65
CA THR A 199 -12.63 -7.44 9.51
C THR A 199 -11.61 -8.58 9.45
N LEU A 200 -11.09 -9.02 10.61
CA LEU A 200 -10.16 -10.15 10.71
C LEU A 200 -10.83 -11.49 10.35
N ILE A 201 -12.03 -11.75 10.85
CA ILE A 201 -12.85 -12.93 10.47
C ILE A 201 -13.05 -12.95 8.95
N THR A 202 -13.39 -11.80 8.36
CA THR A 202 -13.59 -11.66 6.91
C THR A 202 -12.29 -11.95 6.14
N THR A 203 -11.15 -11.48 6.65
CA THR A 203 -9.82 -11.68 6.04
C THR A 203 -9.32 -13.12 6.15
N LEU A 204 -9.63 -13.82 7.24
CA LEU A 204 -9.30 -15.23 7.44
C LEU A 204 -10.15 -16.19 6.59
N LEU A 205 -11.26 -15.70 6.01
CA LEU A 205 -12.18 -16.48 5.16
C LEU A 205 -12.22 -16.04 3.70
N GLY A 206 -11.63 -14.89 3.37
CA GLY A 206 -11.67 -14.31 2.04
C GLY A 206 -10.68 -14.97 1.07
N SER A 207 -11.10 -15.11 -0.20
CA SER A 207 -10.19 -15.39 -1.33
C SER A 207 -9.22 -14.24 -1.60
N ASP A 208 -9.58 -13.04 -1.12
CA ASP A 208 -8.99 -11.75 -1.44
C ASP A 208 -8.04 -11.32 -0.30
N SER A 209 -7.38 -12.32 0.30
CA SER A 209 -6.55 -12.23 1.49
C SER A 209 -5.10 -12.50 1.12
N TYR A 210 -4.16 -11.69 1.64
CA TYR A 210 -2.73 -11.87 1.43
C TYR A 210 -2.09 -12.78 2.47
N LEU A 211 -2.85 -13.25 3.47
CA LEU A 211 -2.36 -14.15 4.51
C LEU A 211 -2.05 -15.54 3.92
N THR A 212 -0.78 -15.94 3.88
CA THR A 212 -0.33 -17.26 3.38
C THR A 212 -0.42 -18.38 4.43
N LEU A 213 -1.37 -18.25 5.37
CA LEU A 213 -1.71 -19.30 6.33
C LEU A 213 -2.24 -20.55 5.61
N ASP A 214 -2.14 -21.71 6.25
CA ASP A 214 -2.85 -22.89 5.74
C ASP A 214 -4.38 -22.66 5.80
N VAL A 215 -5.09 -23.07 4.74
CA VAL A 215 -6.54 -22.84 4.60
C VAL A 215 -7.34 -23.46 5.76
N SER A 216 -6.87 -24.57 6.35
CA SER A 216 -7.51 -25.16 7.52
C SER A 216 -7.20 -24.42 8.81
N GLU A 217 -6.00 -23.83 8.95
CA GLU A 217 -5.65 -22.98 10.10
C GLU A 217 -6.43 -21.66 10.04
N ALA A 218 -6.45 -20.95 8.91
CA ALA A 218 -7.21 -19.72 8.74
C ALA A 218 -8.71 -19.92 9.05
N GLN A 219 -9.29 -21.03 8.56
CA GLN A 219 -10.66 -21.43 8.85
C GLN A 219 -10.87 -21.79 10.34
N GLU A 220 -9.90 -22.41 11.04
CA GLU A 220 -9.96 -22.67 12.48
C GLU A 220 -9.97 -21.36 13.29
N LEU A 221 -9.07 -20.43 12.97
CA LEU A 221 -8.97 -19.12 13.63
C LEU A 221 -10.25 -18.28 13.44
N ALA A 222 -10.80 -18.26 12.22
CA ALA A 222 -12.05 -17.58 11.92
C ALA A 222 -13.24 -18.19 12.68
N ASN A 223 -13.35 -19.53 12.69
CA ASN A 223 -14.40 -20.24 13.42
C ASN A 223 -14.32 -19.97 14.93
N ALA A 224 -13.10 -19.90 15.49
CA ALA A 224 -12.90 -19.59 16.89
C ALA A 224 -13.45 -18.20 17.25
N LEU A 225 -13.08 -17.16 16.48
CA LEU A 225 -13.58 -15.79 16.68
C LEU A 225 -15.11 -15.69 16.49
N GLN A 226 -15.68 -16.38 15.50
CA GLN A 226 -17.14 -16.44 15.30
C GLN A 226 -17.89 -17.13 16.45
N MET A 227 -17.24 -18.09 17.13
CA MET A 227 -17.82 -18.77 18.30
C MET A 227 -17.66 -17.98 19.60
N SER A 228 -16.57 -17.22 19.76
CA SER A 228 -16.36 -16.33 20.90
C SER A 228 -15.31 -15.25 20.62
N THR A 229 -15.64 -14.01 20.94
CA THR A 229 -14.70 -12.88 20.97
C THR A 229 -14.17 -12.60 22.39
N ASP A 230 -14.17 -13.60 23.28
CA ASP A 230 -13.62 -13.47 24.63
C ASP A 230 -12.09 -13.31 24.64
N ASP A 231 -11.54 -12.75 25.73
CA ASP A 231 -10.11 -12.48 25.86
C ASP A 231 -9.20 -13.69 25.64
N ARG A 232 -9.66 -14.91 25.97
CA ARG A 232 -8.86 -16.12 25.77
C ARG A 232 -8.83 -16.50 24.30
N THR A 233 -9.97 -16.43 23.62
CA THR A 233 -10.10 -16.77 22.20
C THR A 233 -9.36 -15.75 21.32
N VAL A 234 -9.53 -14.45 21.61
CA VAL A 234 -8.77 -13.40 20.91
C VAL A 234 -7.27 -13.56 21.14
N THR A 235 -6.80 -13.78 22.37
CA THR A 235 -5.36 -13.99 22.65
C THR A 235 -4.79 -15.23 21.98
N MET A 236 -5.58 -16.30 21.82
CA MET A 236 -5.16 -17.50 21.08
C MET A 236 -4.90 -17.18 19.60
N VAL A 237 -5.82 -16.46 18.95
CA VAL A 237 -5.68 -16.08 17.53
C VAL A 237 -4.59 -15.03 17.34
N GLU A 238 -4.49 -14.07 18.25
CA GLU A 238 -3.42 -13.06 18.31
C GLU A 238 -2.03 -13.68 18.49
N SER A 239 -1.90 -14.80 19.20
CA SER A 239 -0.65 -15.56 19.28
C SER A 239 -0.29 -16.18 17.93
N ARG A 240 -1.23 -16.85 17.27
CA ARG A 240 -1.00 -17.54 15.98
C ARG A 240 -0.61 -16.57 14.87
N LEU A 241 -1.31 -15.44 14.77
CA LEU A 241 -1.02 -14.40 13.78
C LEU A 241 0.34 -13.72 14.04
N ARG A 242 0.79 -13.65 15.31
CA ARG A 242 2.10 -13.11 15.69
C ARG A 242 3.22 -14.06 15.31
N ASP A 243 3.08 -15.35 15.64
CA ASP A 243 4.03 -16.41 15.24
C ASP A 243 4.24 -16.37 13.71
N HIS A 244 3.15 -16.25 12.95
CA HIS A 244 3.16 -16.13 11.49
C HIS A 244 3.80 -14.83 11.00
N PHE A 245 3.40 -13.67 11.54
CA PHE A 245 3.98 -12.37 11.20
C PHE A 245 5.50 -12.30 11.42
N ILE A 246 6.00 -12.86 12.53
CA ILE A 246 7.43 -12.95 12.82
C ILE A 246 8.14 -13.83 11.78
N ALA A 247 7.53 -14.95 11.36
CA ALA A 247 8.08 -15.81 10.31
C ALA A 247 8.14 -15.10 8.94
N VAL A 248 7.06 -14.47 8.50
CA VAL A 248 7.00 -13.71 7.23
C VAL A 248 7.99 -12.54 7.25
N GLN A 249 8.14 -11.83 8.38
CA GLN A 249 9.11 -10.74 8.53
C GLN A 249 10.57 -11.25 8.45
N SER A 250 10.87 -12.39 9.08
CA SER A 250 12.15 -13.08 8.97
C SER A 250 12.48 -13.42 7.51
N ASP A 251 11.55 -14.05 6.81
CA ASP A 251 11.78 -14.57 5.47
C ASP A 251 11.82 -13.43 4.43
N TYR A 252 11.06 -12.36 4.64
CA TYR A 252 11.16 -11.12 3.85
C TYR A 252 12.55 -10.47 3.99
N ALA A 253 13.12 -10.46 5.20
CA ALA A 253 14.47 -9.93 5.44
C ALA A 253 15.54 -10.80 4.76
N GLN A 254 15.45 -12.13 4.87
CA GLN A 254 16.33 -13.07 4.19
C GLN A 254 16.24 -12.94 2.66
N LEU A 255 15.02 -12.86 2.11
CA LEU A 255 14.77 -12.67 0.68
C LEU A 255 15.38 -11.34 0.20
N SER A 256 15.13 -10.25 0.92
CA SER A 256 15.68 -8.92 0.61
C SER A 256 17.21 -8.90 0.65
N GLN A 257 17.84 -9.63 1.58
CA GLN A 257 19.29 -9.80 1.61
C GLN A 257 19.80 -10.65 0.43
N SER A 258 19.08 -11.71 0.06
CA SER A 258 19.46 -12.55 -1.09
C SER A 258 19.49 -11.75 -2.39
N MET A 259 18.51 -10.85 -2.60
CA MET A 259 18.39 -9.99 -3.78
C MET A 259 19.54 -8.96 -3.93
N GLN A 260 20.38 -8.75 -2.91
CA GLN A 260 21.58 -7.92 -3.00
C GLN A 260 22.79 -8.67 -3.59
N ASN A 261 22.69 -9.98 -3.82
CA ASN A 261 23.75 -10.80 -4.41
C ASN A 261 23.90 -10.55 -5.92
N GLN A 262 25.09 -10.12 -6.35
CA GLN A 262 25.37 -9.73 -7.73
C GLN A 262 25.39 -10.89 -8.75
N ASN A 263 25.29 -12.14 -8.31
CA ASN A 263 25.34 -13.33 -9.18
C ASN A 263 23.97 -13.90 -9.60
N ILE A 264 22.87 -13.19 -9.32
CA ILE A 264 21.50 -13.63 -9.63
C ILE A 264 21.17 -13.45 -11.12
N SER A 265 20.45 -14.41 -11.71
CA SER A 265 20.02 -14.33 -13.11
C SER A 265 18.76 -13.46 -13.31
N ASN A 266 18.56 -12.86 -14.49
CA ASN A 266 17.39 -11.98 -14.73
C ASN A 266 16.02 -12.66 -14.51
N ALA A 267 15.90 -13.97 -14.78
CA ALA A 267 14.65 -14.71 -14.57
C ALA A 267 14.40 -15.00 -13.08
N GLU A 268 15.45 -15.35 -12.35
CA GLU A 268 15.47 -15.54 -10.91
C GLU A 268 15.19 -14.23 -10.17
N LEU A 269 15.83 -13.12 -10.57
CA LEU A 269 15.55 -11.78 -10.04
C LEU A 269 14.08 -11.37 -10.24
N LYS A 270 13.46 -11.72 -11.38
CA LYS A 270 12.03 -11.50 -11.58
C LYS A 270 11.20 -12.32 -10.59
N ASN A 271 11.54 -13.59 -10.35
CA ASN A 271 10.84 -14.44 -9.40
C ASN A 271 10.99 -13.95 -7.95
N LEU A 272 12.20 -13.58 -7.53
CA LEU A 272 12.48 -13.03 -6.21
C LEU A 272 11.76 -11.68 -5.99
N LYS A 273 11.69 -10.82 -7.03
CA LYS A 273 10.84 -9.61 -6.99
C LYS A 273 9.37 -9.95 -6.77
N GLN A 274 8.81 -10.89 -7.53
CA GLN A 274 7.40 -11.28 -7.40
C GLN A 274 7.08 -11.86 -6.01
N GLN A 275 7.95 -12.73 -5.49
CA GLN A 275 7.82 -13.30 -4.14
C GLN A 275 7.89 -12.19 -3.09
N ARG A 276 8.88 -11.31 -3.16
CA ARG A 276 9.03 -10.17 -2.25
C ARG A 276 7.79 -9.28 -2.29
N SER A 277 7.22 -9.06 -3.47
CA SER A 277 6.05 -8.21 -3.67
C SER A 277 4.81 -8.77 -2.95
N GLY A 278 4.53 -10.08 -3.09
CA GLY A 278 3.47 -10.74 -2.31
C GLY A 278 3.69 -10.64 -0.79
N MET A 279 4.92 -10.86 -0.33
CA MET A 279 5.27 -10.76 1.10
C MET A 279 5.14 -9.33 1.65
N MET A 280 5.29 -8.27 0.85
CA MET A 280 5.01 -6.90 1.29
C MET A 280 3.52 -6.67 1.54
N LEU A 281 2.64 -7.21 0.70
CA LEU A 281 1.18 -7.09 0.88
C LEU A 281 0.69 -7.89 2.09
N GLU A 282 1.23 -9.09 2.30
CA GLU A 282 0.98 -9.89 3.50
C GLU A 282 1.45 -9.17 4.77
N LEU A 283 2.67 -8.63 4.78
CA LEU A 283 3.19 -7.88 5.92
C LEU A 283 2.39 -6.60 6.16
N ALA A 284 1.93 -5.89 5.12
CA ALA A 284 1.04 -4.76 5.28
C ALA A 284 -0.28 -5.16 5.96
N GLN A 285 -0.92 -6.26 5.52
CA GLN A 285 -2.18 -6.72 6.09
C GLN A 285 -2.02 -7.16 7.55
N LEU A 286 -0.99 -7.94 7.86
CA LEU A 286 -0.67 -8.36 9.24
C LEU A 286 -0.33 -7.16 10.13
N SER A 287 0.53 -6.25 9.67
CA SER A 287 0.88 -5.02 10.39
C SER A 287 -0.37 -4.20 10.72
N ALA A 288 -1.35 -4.09 9.82
CA ALA A 288 -2.57 -3.34 10.06
C ALA A 288 -3.44 -3.93 11.20
N PHE A 289 -3.58 -5.26 11.26
CA PHE A 289 -4.30 -5.93 12.35
C PHE A 289 -3.58 -5.81 13.71
N PHE A 290 -2.25 -5.68 13.69
CA PHE A 290 -1.43 -5.38 14.86
C PHE A 290 -1.30 -3.86 15.16
N ASP A 291 -2.07 -3.02 14.49
CA ASP A 291 -2.06 -1.55 14.62
C ASP A 291 -0.71 -0.89 14.28
N MET A 292 0.15 -1.60 13.54
CA MET A 292 1.51 -1.21 13.13
C MET A 292 1.47 -0.36 11.85
N TRP A 293 0.83 0.79 11.92
CA TRP A 293 0.53 1.62 10.75
C TRP A 293 1.75 2.23 10.04
N GLY A 294 2.86 2.46 10.75
CA GLY A 294 4.12 2.88 10.13
C GLY A 294 4.73 1.79 9.24
N ASP A 295 4.61 0.52 9.65
CA ASP A 295 5.03 -0.61 8.80
C ASP A 295 4.04 -0.80 7.63
N THR A 296 2.73 -0.75 7.92
CA THR A 296 1.63 -0.91 6.94
C THR A 296 1.75 0.09 5.79
N ALA A 297 1.81 1.39 6.11
CA ALA A 297 1.92 2.44 5.12
C ALA A 297 3.20 2.33 4.30
N ASN A 298 4.32 1.94 4.95
CA ASN A 298 5.59 1.77 4.25
C ASN A 298 5.56 0.59 3.25
N PHE A 299 5.03 -0.58 3.61
CA PHE A 299 4.98 -1.71 2.70
C PHE A 299 4.11 -1.43 1.46
N LEU A 300 2.98 -0.74 1.64
CA LEU A 300 2.11 -0.36 0.52
C LEU A 300 2.72 0.79 -0.31
N ALA A 301 3.36 1.78 0.32
CA ALA A 301 4.10 2.84 -0.40
C ALA A 301 5.29 2.29 -1.22
N MET A 302 5.96 1.23 -0.74
CA MET A 302 7.00 0.49 -1.47
C MET A 302 6.43 -0.36 -2.62
N GLY A 303 5.16 -0.79 -2.52
CA GLY A 303 4.47 -1.60 -3.51
C GLY A 303 3.64 -0.83 -4.54
N ARG A 304 3.37 0.48 -4.34
CA ARG A 304 2.38 1.27 -5.09
C ARG A 304 2.50 1.28 -6.61
N ASP A 305 3.71 1.14 -7.16
CA ASP A 305 3.95 1.09 -8.61
C ASP A 305 3.66 -0.32 -9.20
N GLU A 306 3.66 -1.35 -8.36
CA GLU A 306 3.35 -2.74 -8.70
C GLU A 306 1.88 -3.11 -8.37
N HIS A 307 1.29 -2.50 -7.32
CA HIS A 307 -0.09 -2.73 -6.85
C HIS A 307 -0.79 -1.38 -6.50
N PRO A 308 -1.16 -0.57 -7.51
CA PRO A 308 -1.75 0.76 -7.30
C PRO A 308 -3.12 0.70 -6.62
N GLU A 309 -3.87 -0.38 -6.81
CA GLU A 309 -5.12 -0.66 -6.09
C GLU A 309 -4.92 -0.81 -4.57
N GLU A 310 -3.79 -1.36 -4.11
CA GLU A 310 -3.54 -1.56 -2.67
C GLU A 310 -2.88 -0.37 -1.99
N TRP A 311 -2.16 0.44 -2.76
CA TRP A 311 -1.92 1.83 -2.38
C TRP A 311 -3.24 2.58 -2.21
N GLN A 312 -4.20 2.40 -3.13
CA GLN A 312 -5.49 3.07 -3.03
C GLN A 312 -6.33 2.61 -1.84
N SER A 313 -6.37 1.31 -1.56
CA SER A 313 -7.04 0.71 -0.39
C SER A 313 -6.51 1.29 0.94
N LEU A 314 -5.22 1.65 1.02
CA LEU A 314 -4.67 2.40 2.15
C LEU A 314 -5.21 3.84 2.19
N LEU A 315 -5.18 4.55 1.07
CA LEU A 315 -5.61 5.95 1.00
C LEU A 315 -7.08 6.12 1.40
N ASP A 316 -7.98 5.24 0.95
CA ASP A 316 -9.41 5.28 1.32
C ASP A 316 -9.66 4.86 2.79
N ASN A 317 -8.70 4.20 3.46
CA ASN A 317 -8.76 3.88 4.89
C ASN A 317 -8.25 5.06 5.75
N LEU A 318 -7.16 5.72 5.32
CA LEU A 318 -6.55 6.85 6.02
C LEU A 318 -7.26 8.19 5.78
N PHE A 319 -7.94 8.35 4.64
CA PHE A 319 -8.65 9.56 4.24
C PHE A 319 -10.05 9.19 3.72
N PRO A 320 -10.98 8.78 4.61
CA PRO A 320 -12.33 8.41 4.21
C PRO A 320 -13.14 9.67 3.83
N GLN A 321 -13.89 9.59 2.72
CA GLN A 321 -14.70 10.66 2.11
C GLN A 321 -15.87 11.22 2.97
N ASP A 322 -15.95 10.82 4.25
CA ASP A 322 -16.96 11.25 5.23
C ASP A 322 -16.32 12.03 6.42
N ASP A 323 -15.01 12.39 6.36
CA ASP A 323 -14.34 13.23 7.39
C ASP A 323 -14.93 14.67 7.32
N PRO A 324 -15.21 15.32 8.47
CA PRO A 324 -15.90 16.62 8.52
C PRO A 324 -15.15 17.84 7.95
N PHE A 325 -14.04 17.67 7.22
CA PHE A 325 -13.54 18.73 6.34
C PHE A 325 -14.42 18.78 5.08
N THR A 326 -14.22 19.75 4.20
CA THR A 326 -15.12 19.84 3.03
C THR A 326 -14.80 18.71 2.07
N GLU A 327 -15.78 17.86 1.75
CA GLU A 327 -15.68 16.71 0.81
C GLU A 327 -14.75 17.00 -0.39
N ALA A 328 -14.89 18.18 -1.01
CA ALA A 328 -14.10 18.60 -2.18
C ALA A 328 -12.59 18.87 -1.93
N GLU A 329 -12.16 19.10 -0.68
CA GLU A 329 -10.73 19.15 -0.29
C GLU A 329 -10.18 17.72 -0.09
N GLU A 330 -10.99 16.78 0.39
CA GLU A 330 -10.58 15.38 0.63
C GLU A 330 -10.54 14.56 -0.64
N ASP A 331 -11.55 14.69 -1.50
CA ASP A 331 -11.58 14.11 -2.85
C ASP A 331 -10.35 14.58 -3.66
N GLU A 332 -9.90 15.83 -3.47
CA GLU A 332 -8.68 16.38 -4.06
C GLU A 332 -7.40 15.80 -3.42
N ILE A 333 -7.34 15.64 -2.09
CA ILE A 333 -6.22 14.96 -1.40
C ILE A 333 -6.03 13.56 -1.97
N ILE A 334 -7.08 12.74 -1.98
CA ILE A 334 -7.00 11.35 -2.45
C ILE A 334 -6.66 11.33 -3.96
N ARG A 335 -7.26 12.22 -4.76
CA ARG A 335 -6.98 12.36 -6.20
C ARG A 335 -5.52 12.71 -6.50
N VAL A 336 -4.87 13.56 -5.70
CA VAL A 336 -3.47 13.94 -5.92
C VAL A 336 -2.50 12.90 -5.32
N LEU A 337 -2.83 12.28 -4.18
CA LEU A 337 -2.07 11.15 -3.61
C LEU A 337 -1.98 9.95 -4.57
N ARG A 338 -3.05 9.68 -5.35
CA ARG A 338 -3.05 8.69 -6.45
C ARG A 338 -2.06 8.99 -7.58
N MET A 339 -1.74 10.26 -7.82
CA MET A 339 -0.97 10.72 -8.98
C MET A 339 0.45 11.20 -8.63
N SER A 340 0.81 11.16 -7.36
CA SER A 340 2.06 11.75 -6.84
C SER A 340 3.29 10.90 -7.17
N PRO A 341 4.32 11.46 -7.85
CA PRO A 341 5.63 10.81 -7.93
C PRO A 341 6.30 10.79 -6.55
N SER A 342 7.29 9.92 -6.36
CA SER A 342 8.26 10.10 -5.28
C SER A 342 9.21 11.26 -5.61
N LEU A 343 9.48 12.08 -4.60
CA LEU A 343 10.49 13.15 -4.63
C LEU A 343 11.91 12.55 -4.43
#